data_AF-A0A832K2H4-F1
#
_entry.id   AF-A0A832K2H4-F1
#
_cell.length_a   1.000
_cell.length_b   1.000
_cell.length_c   1.000
_cell.angle_alpha   90.00
_cell.angle_beta   90.00
_cell.angle_gamma   90.00
#
_symmetry.space_group_name_H-M   'P 1'
#
loop_
_entity.id
_entity.type
_entity.pdbx_description
1 polymer ?
#
loop_
_entity_poly.entity_id
_entity_poly.type
_entity_poly.pdbx_seq_one_letter_code
_entity_poly.pdbx_strand_id
1 'polypeptide(L)'
;MNGEPGILIVAAFFAAALLYSSVGHGGASAYLAVMTLASFTPEIMRPCALWMNIAVSFLATFLFQRAGHFRWALFWPFVVTAIPMAFLGGTQRLSPGVFYVLVGLSLALAGIRFFLP
;
A
#
# COMPACT_ATOMS: atom_id res chain seq x y z
N MET A 1 0.49 12.85 -27.09
CA MET A 1 0.67 12.83 -25.62
C MET A 1 2.00 12.16 -25.35
N ASN A 2 3.02 12.97 -25.02
CA ASN A 2 4.41 12.54 -24.92
C ASN A 2 4.54 11.46 -23.82
N GLY A 3 5.19 10.33 -24.08
CA GLY A 3 5.25 9.16 -23.18
C GLY A 3 6.03 9.35 -21.87
N GLU A 4 6.58 10.54 -21.65
CA GLU A 4 7.43 10.93 -20.52
C GLU A 4 6.80 10.74 -19.12
N PRO A 5 5.54 11.15 -18.84
CA PRO A 5 4.97 11.03 -17.49
C PRO A 5 4.62 9.58 -17.13
N GLY A 6 4.32 8.73 -18.11
CA GLY A 6 3.99 7.32 -17.87
C GLY A 6 5.22 6.53 -17.40
N ILE A 7 6.38 6.76 -18.02
CA ILE A 7 7.63 6.10 -17.65
C ILE A 7 8.04 6.46 -16.21
N LEU A 8 7.90 7.74 -15.83
CA LEU A 8 8.24 8.19 -14.48
C LEU A 8 7.36 7.53 -13.41
N ILE A 9 6.05 7.41 -13.66
CA ILE A 9 5.12 6.73 -12.75
C ILE A 9 5.50 5.25 -12.62
N VAL A 10 5.74 4.56 -13.74
CA VAL A 10 6.14 3.15 -13.72
C VAL A 10 7.45 2.95 -12.95
N ALA A 11 8.44 3.82 -13.18
CA ALA A 11 9.71 3.79 -12.45
C ALA A 11 9.50 4.02 -10.95
N ALA A 12 8.65 4.97 -10.55
CA ALA A 12 8.33 5.24 -9.16
C ALA A 12 7.62 4.04 -8.48
N PHE A 13 6.68 3.40 -9.18
CA PHE A 13 6.02 2.18 -8.70
C PHE A 13 7.01 1.03 -8.54
N PHE A 14 7.89 0.83 -9.52
CA PHE A 14 8.92 -0.20 -9.47
C PHE A 14 9.88 0.03 -8.29
N ALA A 15 10.35 1.25 -8.11
CA ALA A 15 11.21 1.61 -6.99
C ALA A 15 10.50 1.40 -5.63
N ALA A 16 9.25 1.84 -5.51
CA ALA A 16 8.45 1.64 -4.30
C ALA A 16 8.27 0.15 -4.00
N ALA A 17 7.92 -0.67 -4.99
CA ALA A 17 7.74 -2.11 -4.83
C ALA A 17 9.05 -2.80 -4.44
N LEU A 18 10.17 -2.44 -5.06
CA LEU A 18 11.48 -2.98 -4.73
C LEU A 18 11.88 -2.66 -3.28
N LEU A 19 11.75 -1.40 -2.87
CA LEU A 19 12.12 -0.96 -1.51
C LEU A 19 11.22 -1.61 -0.46
N TYR A 20 9.90 -1.56 -0.62
CA TYR A 20 8.97 -2.12 0.36
C TYR A 20 9.05 -3.65 0.44
N SER A 21 9.22 -4.34 -0.69
CA SER A 21 9.38 -5.80 -0.69
C SER A 21 10.70 -6.26 -0.06
N SER A 22 11.77 -5.45 -0.14
CA SER A 22 13.07 -5.77 0.49
C SER A 22 12.98 -5.93 2.01
N VAL A 23 12.03 -5.23 2.65
CA VAL A 23 11.72 -5.33 4.08
C VAL A 23 10.47 -6.17 4.37
N GLY A 24 9.85 -6.77 3.34
CA GLY A 24 8.67 -7.63 3.47
C GLY A 24 7.33 -6.90 3.59
N HIS A 25 7.26 -5.58 3.33
CA HIS A 25 6.01 -4.82 3.33
C HIS A 25 5.39 -4.71 1.93
N GLY A 26 4.06 -4.62 1.85
CA GLY A 26 3.36 -4.56 0.57
C GLY A 26 3.31 -3.20 -0.13
N GLY A 27 3.69 -2.09 0.52
CA GLY A 27 3.93 -0.79 -0.15
C GLY A 27 2.72 0.07 -0.50
N ALA A 28 1.51 -0.26 -0.04
CA ALA A 28 0.26 0.45 -0.40
C ALA A 28 0.34 1.99 -0.28
N SER A 29 0.96 2.52 0.78
CA SER A 29 1.12 3.96 1.00
C SER A 29 1.90 4.65 -0.12
N ALA A 30 2.97 4.02 -0.63
CA ALA A 30 3.79 4.58 -1.69
C ALA A 30 3.03 4.60 -3.03
N TYR A 31 2.31 3.53 -3.37
CA TYR A 31 1.51 3.49 -4.60
C TYR A 31 0.37 4.52 -4.56
N LEU A 32 -0.32 4.66 -3.42
CA LEU A 32 -1.35 5.67 -3.23
C LEU A 32 -0.79 7.10 -3.30
N ALA A 33 0.42 7.33 -2.78
CA ALA A 33 1.10 8.63 -2.90
C ALA A 33 1.40 8.96 -4.37
N VAL A 34 2.03 8.04 -5.11
CA VAL A 34 2.35 8.24 -6.53
C VAL A 34 1.09 8.46 -7.35
N MET A 35 0.04 7.66 -7.15
CA MET A 35 -1.23 7.84 -7.87
C MET A 35 -1.95 9.14 -7.53
N THR A 36 -1.90 9.58 -6.25
CA THR A 36 -2.47 10.88 -5.86
C THR A 36 -1.74 12.01 -6.57
N LEU A 37 -0.40 12.00 -6.55
CA LEU A 37 0.43 13.01 -7.21
C LEU A 37 0.22 13.02 -8.73
N ALA A 38 -0.02 11.86 -9.32
CA ALA A 38 -0.37 11.71 -10.73
C ALA A 38 -1.87 11.96 -11.03
N SER A 39 -2.65 12.45 -10.06
CA SER A 39 -4.06 12.84 -10.22
C SER A 39 -5.01 11.71 -10.66
N PHE A 40 -4.72 10.45 -10.26
CA PHE A 40 -5.65 9.33 -10.49
C PHE A 40 -6.89 9.45 -9.61
N THR A 41 -8.04 8.97 -10.10
CA THR A 41 -9.28 8.97 -9.32
C THR A 41 -9.30 7.87 -8.26
N PRO A 42 -10.04 8.02 -7.15
CA PRO A 42 -10.11 7.01 -6.09
C PRO A 42 -10.68 5.67 -6.57
N GLU A 43 -11.50 5.66 -7.64
CA GLU A 43 -12.04 4.42 -8.22
C GLU A 43 -10.95 3.54 -8.82
N ILE A 44 -9.87 4.12 -9.36
CA ILE A 44 -8.73 3.38 -9.91
C ILE A 44 -7.70 3.12 -8.82
N MET A 45 -7.45 4.11 -7.95
CA MET A 45 -6.41 4.03 -6.92
C MET A 45 -6.60 2.85 -5.96
N ARG A 46 -7.82 2.70 -5.41
CA ARG A 46 -8.11 1.68 -4.39
C ARG A 46 -7.88 0.26 -4.90
N PRO A 47 -8.49 -0.18 -6.03
CA PRO A 47 -8.27 -1.53 -6.53
C PRO A 47 -6.82 -1.75 -6.99
N CYS A 48 -6.17 -0.77 -7.62
CA CYS A 48 -4.76 -0.90 -8.01
C CYS A 48 -3.85 -1.10 -6.79
N ALA A 49 -4.00 -0.26 -5.77
CA ALA A 49 -3.22 -0.39 -4.53
C ALA A 49 -3.48 -1.74 -3.85
N LEU A 50 -4.73 -2.21 -3.79
CA LEU A 50 -5.09 -3.50 -3.21
C LEU A 50 -4.42 -4.66 -3.96
N TRP A 51 -4.55 -4.70 -5.29
CA TRP A 51 -3.95 -5.76 -6.11
C TRP A 51 -2.44 -5.84 -5.94
N MET A 52 -1.76 -4.70 -5.98
CA MET A 52 -0.31 -4.65 -5.79
C MET A 52 0.10 -5.10 -4.39
N ASN A 53 -0.62 -4.64 -3.37
CA ASN A 53 -0.33 -4.98 -1.99
C ASN A 53 -0.54 -6.48 -1.72
N ILE A 54 -1.56 -7.10 -2.31
CA ILE A 54 -1.79 -8.55 -2.26
C ILE A 54 -0.63 -9.28 -2.97
N ALA A 55 -0.26 -8.88 -4.18
CA ALA A 55 0.80 -9.55 -4.94
C ALA A 55 2.15 -9.53 -4.22
N VAL A 56 2.58 -8.35 -3.75
CA VAL A 56 3.87 -8.20 -3.06
C VAL A 56 3.86 -8.88 -1.69
N SER A 57 2.79 -8.73 -0.91
CA SER A 57 2.69 -9.36 0.42
C SER A 57 2.58 -10.87 0.32
N PHE A 58 1.89 -11.39 -0.70
CA PHE A 58 1.82 -12.83 -0.96
C PHE A 58 3.20 -13.39 -1.30
N LEU A 59 3.94 -12.73 -2.20
CA LEU A 59 5.29 -13.14 -2.54
C LEU A 59 6.22 -13.12 -1.31
N ALA A 60 6.20 -12.04 -0.52
CA ALA A 60 6.97 -11.94 0.71
C ALA A 60 6.61 -13.06 1.71
N THR A 61 5.31 -13.32 1.89
CA THR A 61 4.81 -14.40 2.77
C THR A 61 5.26 -15.77 2.29
N PHE A 62 5.18 -16.03 0.98
CA PHE A 62 5.61 -17.29 0.38
C PHE A 62 7.11 -17.53 0.59
N LEU A 63 7.94 -16.50 0.36
CA LEU A 63 9.38 -16.57 0.56
C LEU A 63 9.72 -16.82 2.04
N PHE A 64 9.07 -16.12 2.97
CA PHE A 64 9.23 -16.33 4.42
C PHE A 64 8.81 -17.72 4.87
N GLN A 65 7.71 -18.23 4.32
CA GLN A 65 7.22 -19.57 4.61
C GLN A 65 8.19 -20.63 4.10
N ARG A 66 8.73 -20.47 2.89
CA ARG A 66 9.72 -21.37 2.31
C ARG A 66 11.05 -21.36 3.08
N ALA A 67 11.42 -20.21 3.65
CA ALA A 67 12.60 -20.07 4.51
C ALA A 67 12.40 -20.61 5.95
N GLY A 68 11.21 -21.10 6.30
CA GLY A 68 10.92 -21.65 7.63
C GLY A 68 10.76 -20.62 8.74
N HIS A 69 10.70 -19.32 8.41
CA HIS A 69 10.58 -18.23 9.39
C HIS A 69 9.13 -17.85 9.71
N PHE A 70 8.14 -18.54 9.15
CA PHE A 70 6.74 -18.22 9.35
C PHE A 70 6.19 -18.76 10.67
N ARG A 71 5.73 -17.86 11.54
CA ARG A 71 5.19 -18.19 12.88
C ARG A 71 3.67 -18.16 12.87
N TRP A 72 3.05 -19.32 12.65
CA TRP A 72 1.58 -19.48 12.62
C TRP A 72 0.88 -19.01 13.90
N ALA A 73 1.49 -19.18 15.07
CA ALA A 73 0.92 -18.73 16.34
C ALA A 73 0.79 -17.19 16.43
N LEU A 74 1.66 -16.45 15.75
CA LEU A 74 1.57 -14.99 15.69
C LEU A 74 0.62 -14.52 14.58
N PHE A 75 0.55 -15.26 13.47
CA PHE A 75 -0.30 -14.94 12.33
C PHE A 75 -1.79 -14.90 12.66
N TRP A 76 -2.31 -15.92 13.34
CA TRP A 76 -3.75 -16.05 13.61
C TRP A 76 -4.38 -14.87 14.36
N PRO A 77 -3.82 -14.37 15.48
CA PRO A 77 -4.35 -13.21 16.18
C PRO A 77 -4.49 -11.96 15.28
N PHE A 78 -3.51 -11.72 14.41
CA PHE A 78 -3.55 -10.58 13.49
C PHE A 78 -4.58 -10.78 12.39
N VAL A 79 -4.69 -11.97 11.81
CA VAL A 79 -5.61 -12.23 10.70
C VAL A 79 -7.07 -12.14 11.12
N VAL A 80 -7.41 -12.76 12.25
CA VAL A 80 -8.78 -12.78 12.78
C VAL A 80 -9.29 -11.38 13.09
N THR A 81 -8.39 -10.47 13.49
CA THR A 81 -8.76 -9.07 13.79
C THR A 81 -8.65 -8.17 12.56
N ALA A 82 -7.65 -8.37 11.70
CA ALA A 82 -7.42 -7.54 10.51
C ALA A 82 -8.47 -7.74 9.43
N ILE A 83 -8.89 -8.98 9.13
CA ILE A 83 -9.89 -9.26 8.08
C ILE A 83 -11.21 -8.50 8.31
N PRO A 84 -11.88 -8.60 9.48
CA PRO A 84 -13.15 -7.92 9.69
C PRO A 84 -12.98 -6.40 9.71
N MET A 85 -11.91 -5.87 10.30
CA MET A 85 -11.66 -4.42 10.32
C MET A 85 -11.33 -3.87 8.93
N ALA A 86 -10.60 -4.61 8.10
CA ALA A 86 -10.33 -4.25 6.71
C ALA A 86 -11.62 -4.27 5.87
N PHE A 87 -12.52 -5.23 6.11
CA PHE A 87 -13.82 -5.29 5.45
C PHE A 87 -14.71 -4.09 5.85
N LEU A 88 -14.79 -3.76 7.13
CA LEU A 88 -15.53 -2.58 7.59
C LEU A 88 -14.96 -1.28 7.01
N GLY A 89 -13.63 -1.12 7.01
CA GLY A 89 -12.99 0.04 6.40
C GLY A 89 -13.18 0.12 4.88
N GLY A 90 -13.13 -1.02 4.18
CA GLY A 90 -13.24 -1.10 2.72
C GLY A 90 -14.66 -0.92 2.18
N THR A 91 -15.68 -1.25 2.98
CA THR A 91 -17.10 -1.06 2.60
C THR A 91 -17.57 0.39 2.74
N GLN A 92 -16.80 1.23 3.44
CA GLN A 92 -17.11 2.64 3.61
C GLN A 92 -17.02 3.41 2.28
N ARG A 93 -18.16 3.96 1.82
CA ARG A 93 -18.20 4.85 0.65
C ARG A 93 -17.77 6.26 1.05
N LEU A 94 -16.49 6.55 0.88
CA LEU A 94 -15.93 7.89 1.09
C LEU A 94 -16.05 8.73 -0.19
N SER A 95 -16.45 10.00 -0.06
CA SER A 95 -16.36 10.97 -1.16
C SER A 95 -14.89 11.18 -1.57
N PRO A 96 -14.62 11.51 -2.84
CA PRO A 96 -13.25 11.68 -3.33
C PRO A 96 -12.44 12.70 -2.52
N GLY A 97 -13.04 13.84 -2.16
CA GLY A 97 -12.37 14.87 -1.36
C GLY A 97 -11.93 14.37 0.01
N VAL A 98 -12.79 13.64 0.72
CA VAL A 98 -12.44 13.06 2.04
C VAL A 98 -11.34 12.02 1.88
N PHE A 99 -11.40 11.18 0.83
CA PHE A 99 -10.37 10.18 0.58
C PHE A 99 -8.97 10.81 0.39
N TYR A 100 -8.86 11.85 -0.45
CA TYR A 100 -7.58 12.54 -0.65
C TYR A 100 -7.07 13.22 0.61
N VAL A 101 -7.95 13.84 1.41
CA VAL A 101 -7.56 14.45 2.69
C VAL A 101 -7.02 13.38 3.64
N LEU A 102 -7.68 12.23 3.77
CA LEU A 102 -7.21 11.15 4.64
C LEU A 102 -5.85 10.60 4.18
N VAL A 103 -5.68 10.34 2.88
CA VAL A 103 -4.40 9.89 2.32
C VAL A 103 -3.32 10.94 2.55
N GLY A 104 -3.58 12.20 2.21
CA GLY A 104 -2.64 13.30 2.38
C GLY A 104 -2.21 13.49 3.83
N LEU A 105 -3.15 13.50 4.78
CA LEU A 105 -2.85 13.59 6.21
C LEU A 105 -2.04 12.39 6.69
N SER A 106 -2.39 11.17 6.28
CA SER A 106 -1.64 9.97 6.67
C SER A 106 -0.18 10.02 6.21
N LEU A 107 0.06 10.49 4.97
CA LEU A 107 1.39 10.64 4.41
C LEU A 107 2.16 11.77 5.09
N ALA A 108 1.51 12.90 5.35
CA ALA A 108 2.13 14.02 6.06
C ALA A 108 2.53 13.62 7.49
N LEU A 109 1.65 12.95 8.23
CA LEU A 109 1.94 12.46 9.58
C LEU A 109 3.07 11.43 9.59
N ALA A 110 3.07 10.48 8.64
CA ALA A 110 4.15 9.50 8.51
C ALA A 110 5.50 10.18 8.19
N GLY A 111 5.50 11.15 7.28
CA GLY A 111 6.67 11.95 6.94
C GLY A 111 7.18 12.76 8.14
N ILE A 112 6.30 13.45 8.84
CA ILE A 112 6.64 14.20 10.06
C ILE A 112 7.25 13.24 11.10
N ARG A 113 6.60 12.11 11.39
CA ARG A 113 7.10 11.12 12.35
C ARG A 113 8.48 10.57 11.97
N PHE A 114 8.81 10.49 10.68
CA PHE A 114 10.12 10.06 10.21
C PHE A 114 11.24 11.09 10.53
N PHE A 115 10.93 12.39 10.53
CA PHE A 115 11.90 13.44 10.87
C PHE A 115 12.01 13.73 12.38
N LEU A 116 11.03 13.30 13.18
CA LEU A 116 11.12 13.40 14.63
C LEU A 116 11.87 12.19 15.21
N PRO A 117 12.78 12.39 16.17
CA PRO A 117 13.46 11.30 16.88
C PRO A 117 12.51 10.40 17.69
#